data_AF-A0A7R9TGD0-F1
#
_entry.id   AF-A0A7R9TGD0-F1
#
_cell.length_a   1.000
_cell.length_b   1.000
_cell.length_c   1.000
_cell.angle_alpha   90.00
_cell.angle_beta   90.00
_cell.angle_gamma   90.00
#
_symmetry.space_group_name_H-M   'P 1'
#
loop_
_entity.id
_entity.type
_entity.pdbx_description
1 polymer ?
#
loop_
_entity_poly.entity_id
_entity_poly.type
_entity_poly.pdbx_seq_one_letter_code
_entity_poly.pdbx_strand_id
1 'polypeptide(L)'
;MANDEVLVCTNKACKRQGSRDTLHWMQQMAPEGVSVSGCGCLGKCGAGPNTVVLPLGLKVRGVSSPEHVARLLERQCGGLPADEALRGWRAQQAPAAGGGRADLARARRLAKAAAVLDDIGSSSSSDSSSDSSSSSSSSS
;
A
#
# COMPACT_ATOMS: atom_id res chain seq x y z
N MET A 1 -23.28 12.35 -15.40
CA MET A 1 -21.82 12.20 -15.54
C MET A 1 -21.58 10.73 -15.85
N ALA A 2 -20.95 10.41 -16.97
CA ALA A 2 -20.57 9.04 -17.25
C ALA A 2 -19.48 8.65 -16.24
N ASN A 3 -19.68 7.53 -15.55
CA ASN A 3 -18.75 7.00 -14.56
C ASN A 3 -17.93 5.95 -15.31
N ASP A 4 -16.79 6.34 -15.86
CA ASP A 4 -15.96 5.40 -16.61
C ASP A 4 -15.42 4.32 -15.66
N GLU A 5 -15.31 3.10 -16.15
CA GLU A 5 -14.79 1.98 -15.37
C GLU A 5 -13.59 1.37 -16.08
N VAL A 6 -12.50 1.19 -15.33
CA VAL A 6 -11.26 0.58 -15.80
C VAL A 6 -11.08 -0.76 -15.10
N LEU A 7 -11.11 -1.84 -15.88
CA LEU A 7 -10.91 -3.19 -15.37
C LEU A 7 -9.53 -3.72 -15.76
N VAL A 8 -8.73 -4.08 -14.77
CA VAL A 8 -7.39 -4.67 -14.97
C VAL A 8 -7.46 -6.18 -14.84
N CYS A 9 -7.01 -6.92 -15.84
CA CYS A 9 -6.94 -8.37 -15.78
C CYS A 9 -5.97 -8.83 -14.68
N THR A 10 -6.51 -9.53 -13.68
CA THR A 10 -5.73 -10.11 -12.58
C THR A 10 -5.68 -11.65 -12.63
N ASN A 11 -5.93 -12.24 -13.81
CA ASN A 11 -5.77 -13.68 -13.99
C ASN A 11 -4.26 -14.09 -14.01
N LYS A 12 -3.97 -15.39 -13.85
CA LYS A 12 -2.64 -15.99 -13.66
C LYS A 12 -1.56 -15.44 -14.61
N ALA A 13 -1.85 -15.33 -15.90
CA ALA A 13 -0.90 -14.84 -16.89
C ALA A 13 -0.56 -13.35 -16.70
N CYS A 14 -1.56 -12.49 -16.52
CA CYS A 14 -1.35 -11.05 -16.29
C CYS A 14 -0.70 -10.79 -14.92
N LYS A 15 -1.03 -11.58 -13.89
CA LYS A 15 -0.35 -11.52 -12.58
C LYS A 15 1.15 -11.76 -12.70
N ARG A 16 1.56 -12.78 -13.48
CA ARG A 16 2.97 -13.08 -13.77
C ARG A 16 3.68 -11.95 -14.55
N GLN A 17 2.92 -11.04 -15.14
CA GLN A 17 3.40 -9.92 -15.95
C GLN A 17 3.19 -8.57 -15.24
N GLY A 18 2.96 -8.57 -13.93
CA GLY A 18 2.90 -7.34 -13.13
C GLY A 18 1.53 -6.68 -13.02
N SER A 19 0.43 -7.38 -13.30
CA SER A 19 -0.90 -6.72 -13.29
C SER A 19 -1.38 -6.23 -11.93
N ARG A 20 -0.76 -6.67 -10.82
CA ARG A 20 -1.01 -6.11 -9.49
C ARG A 20 -0.46 -4.69 -9.37
N ASP A 21 0.73 -4.46 -9.92
CA ASP A 21 1.36 -3.14 -9.91
C ASP A 21 0.60 -2.21 -10.86
N THR A 22 0.22 -2.69 -12.05
CA THR A 22 -0.64 -1.94 -12.97
C THR A 22 -1.96 -1.52 -12.33
N LEU A 23 -2.64 -2.43 -11.62
CA LEU A 23 -3.87 -2.11 -10.91
C LEU A 23 -3.64 -1.03 -9.86
N HIS A 24 -2.56 -1.14 -9.08
CA HIS A 24 -2.21 -0.14 -8.08
C HIS A 24 -1.91 1.24 -8.71
N TRP A 25 -1.11 1.28 -9.78
CA TRP A 25 -0.83 2.53 -10.50
C TRP A 25 -2.10 3.17 -11.06
N MET A 26 -3.03 2.37 -11.60
CA MET A 26 -4.32 2.90 -12.07
C MET A 26 -5.14 3.48 -10.93
N GLN A 27 -5.20 2.82 -9.77
CA GLN A 27 -5.92 3.33 -8.61
C GLN A 27 -5.34 4.64 -8.07
N GLN A 28 -4.02 4.82 -8.14
CA GLN A 28 -3.35 6.03 -7.65
C GLN A 28 -3.43 7.21 -8.63
N MET A 29 -3.57 6.96 -9.93
CA MET A 29 -3.57 8.00 -10.96
C MET A 29 -4.94 8.27 -11.59
N ALA A 30 -5.96 7.45 -11.32
CA ALA A 30 -7.29 7.64 -11.89
C ALA A 30 -7.90 8.97 -11.42
N PRO A 31 -8.55 9.72 -12.33
CA PRO A 31 -9.24 10.95 -11.97
C PRO A 31 -10.52 10.65 -11.18
N GLU A 32 -11.08 11.68 -10.55
CA GLU A 32 -12.35 11.57 -9.86
C GLU A 32 -13.47 11.13 -10.81
N GLY A 33 -14.34 10.23 -10.34
CA GLY A 33 -15.42 9.68 -11.16
C GLY A 33 -14.99 8.59 -12.15
N VAL A 34 -13.78 8.04 -12.00
CA VAL A 34 -13.35 6.82 -12.70
C VAL A 34 -13.14 5.71 -11.69
N SER A 35 -13.88 4.62 -11.85
CA SER A 35 -13.71 3.44 -10.99
C SER A 35 -12.62 2.52 -11.55
N VAL A 36 -11.77 1.98 -10.68
CA VAL A 36 -10.68 1.06 -11.07
C VAL A 36 -10.76 -0.20 -10.24
N SER A 37 -10.91 -1.35 -10.90
CA SER A 37 -10.98 -2.64 -10.23
C SER A 37 -10.23 -3.75 -10.97
N GLY A 38 -9.90 -4.82 -10.24
CA GLY A 38 -9.34 -6.03 -10.83
C GLY A 38 -10.44 -6.94 -11.34
N CYS A 39 -10.24 -7.55 -12.52
CA CYS A 39 -11.20 -8.48 -13.12
C CYS A 39 -10.57 -9.84 -13.45
N GLY A 40 -11.41 -10.75 -13.95
CA GLY A 40 -11.01 -12.04 -14.51
C GLY A 40 -10.28 -11.91 -15.85
N CYS A 41 -10.19 -13.04 -16.57
CA CYS A 41 -9.53 -13.08 -17.87
C CYS A 41 -10.26 -12.22 -18.92
N LEU A 42 -9.57 -11.29 -19.56
CA LEU A 42 -10.12 -10.51 -20.69
C LEU A 42 -9.90 -11.17 -22.07
N GLY A 43 -9.29 -12.36 -22.08
CA GLY A 43 -8.93 -13.11 -23.29
C GLY A 43 -7.60 -12.67 -23.92
N LYS A 44 -7.09 -13.48 -24.88
CA LYS A 44 -5.83 -13.23 -25.62
C LYS A 44 -4.62 -12.95 -24.71
N CYS A 45 -4.45 -13.78 -23.69
CA CYS A 45 -3.26 -13.75 -22.83
C CYS A 45 -1.99 -13.96 -23.66
N GLY A 46 -0.95 -13.17 -23.43
CA GLY A 46 0.31 -13.23 -24.18
C GLY A 46 1.12 -11.93 -24.11
N ALA A 47 0.41 -10.79 -24.00
CA ALA A 47 0.99 -9.46 -23.81
C ALA A 47 0.21 -8.69 -22.75
N GLY A 48 0.08 -9.25 -21.55
CA GLY A 48 -0.49 -8.54 -20.41
C GLY A 48 0.50 -7.56 -19.78
N PRO A 49 0.05 -6.78 -18.78
CA PRO A 49 -1.31 -6.72 -18.24
C PRO A 49 -2.33 -6.19 -19.26
N ASN A 50 -3.50 -6.82 -19.30
CA ASN A 50 -4.61 -6.39 -20.18
C ASN A 50 -5.60 -5.56 -19.37
N THR A 51 -6.13 -4.50 -19.97
CA THR A 51 -7.11 -3.59 -19.38
C THR A 51 -8.28 -3.39 -20.33
N VAL A 52 -9.48 -3.12 -19.81
CA VAL A 52 -10.60 -2.60 -20.60
C VAL A 52 -11.16 -1.32 -19.96
N VAL A 53 -11.49 -0.33 -20.79
CA VAL A 53 -12.18 0.90 -20.40
C VAL A 53 -13.65 0.79 -20.83
N LEU A 54 -14.56 0.97 -19.88
CA LEU A 54 -16.01 0.92 -20.06
C LEU A 54 -16.61 2.32 -19.88
N PRO A 55 -17.73 2.63 -20.55
CA PRO A 55 -18.56 1.74 -21.38
C PRO A 55 -18.04 1.50 -22.81
N LEU A 56 -16.96 2.18 -23.22
CA LEU A 56 -16.41 2.12 -24.58
C LEU A 56 -16.03 0.69 -25.03
N GLY A 57 -15.73 -0.21 -24.10
CA GLY A 57 -15.29 -1.57 -24.40
C GLY A 57 -13.87 -1.62 -24.98
N LEU A 58 -13.09 -0.55 -24.82
CA LEU A 58 -11.75 -0.42 -25.37
C LEU A 58 -10.79 -1.33 -24.62
N LYS A 59 -10.35 -2.41 -25.27
CA LYS A 59 -9.35 -3.34 -24.73
C LYS A 59 -7.93 -2.90 -25.08
N VAL A 60 -7.11 -2.66 -24.07
CA VAL A 60 -5.70 -2.32 -24.19
C VAL A 60 -4.85 -3.47 -23.65
N ARG A 61 -3.79 -3.83 -24.37
CA ARG A 61 -2.85 -4.89 -23.97
C ARG A 61 -1.50 -4.27 -23.64
N GLY A 62 -0.72 -4.95 -22.80
CA GLY A 62 0.66 -4.57 -22.47
C GLY A 62 0.74 -3.30 -21.61
N VAL A 63 -0.23 -3.10 -20.72
CA VAL A 63 -0.21 -1.97 -19.78
C VAL A 63 0.67 -2.31 -18.59
N SER A 64 1.99 -2.29 -18.81
CA SER A 64 3.00 -2.79 -17.88
C SER A 64 3.92 -1.71 -17.29
N SER A 65 3.66 -0.43 -17.56
CA SER A 65 4.41 0.67 -16.96
C SER A 65 3.50 1.80 -16.46
N PRO A 66 3.95 2.60 -15.45
CA PRO A 66 3.22 3.77 -15.00
C PRO A 66 2.96 4.77 -16.13
N GLU A 67 3.91 4.94 -17.06
CA GLU A 67 3.77 5.86 -18.19
C GLU A 67 2.64 5.42 -19.13
N HIS A 68 2.51 4.11 -19.36
CA HIS A 68 1.41 3.58 -20.16
C HIS A 68 0.07 3.78 -19.45
N VAL A 69 0.03 3.58 -18.12
CA VAL A 69 -1.16 3.86 -17.31
C VAL A 69 -1.57 5.33 -17.40
N ALA A 70 -0.65 6.26 -17.15
CA ALA A 70 -0.92 7.70 -17.18
C ALA A 70 -1.46 8.14 -18.54
N ARG A 71 -0.82 7.70 -19.64
CA ARG A 71 -1.28 8.00 -21.01
C ARG A 71 -2.65 7.39 -21.33
N LEU A 72 -2.97 6.22 -20.78
CA LEU A 72 -4.27 5.59 -20.99
C LEU A 72 -5.37 6.39 -20.29
N LEU A 73 -5.15 6.77 -19.02
CA LEU A 73 -6.10 7.55 -18.23
C LEU A 73 -6.31 8.95 -18.82
N GLU A 74 -5.25 9.63 -19.23
CA GLU A 74 -5.30 10.92 -19.94
C GLU A 74 -6.19 10.82 -21.19
N ARG A 75 -5.93 9.84 -22.06
CA ARG A 75 -6.59 9.76 -23.37
C ARG A 75 -8.03 9.26 -23.33
N GLN A 76 -8.35 8.40 -22.36
CA GLN A 76 -9.61 7.64 -22.39
C GLN A 76 -10.53 7.93 -21.22
N CYS A 77 -10.01 8.51 -20.13
CA CYS A 77 -10.77 8.69 -18.89
C CYS A 77 -10.77 10.14 -18.39
N GLY A 78 -10.33 11.10 -19.22
CA GLY A 78 -10.24 12.51 -18.83
C GLY A 78 -9.24 12.79 -17.72
N GLY A 79 -8.22 11.94 -17.55
CA GLY A 79 -7.18 12.11 -16.54
C GLY A 79 -6.29 13.33 -16.81
N LEU A 80 -5.50 13.70 -15.79
CA LEU A 80 -4.46 14.72 -15.92
C LEU A 80 -3.48 14.39 -17.07
N PRO A 81 -2.78 15.40 -17.62
CA PRO A 81 -1.68 15.18 -18.56
C PRO A 81 -0.71 14.12 -18.01
N ALA A 82 -0.28 13.18 -18.87
CA ALA A 82 0.44 12.00 -18.39
C ALA A 82 1.72 12.34 -17.61
N ASP A 83 2.42 13.40 -18.00
CA ASP A 83 3.62 13.88 -17.31
C ASP A 83 3.30 14.45 -15.91
N GLU A 84 2.16 15.12 -15.76
CA GLU A 84 1.68 15.63 -14.48
C GLU A 84 1.25 14.51 -13.55
N ALA A 85 0.44 13.56 -14.03
CA ALA A 85 0.03 12.38 -13.28
C ALA A 85 1.25 11.57 -12.79
N LEU A 86 2.24 11.38 -13.66
CA LEU A 86 3.49 10.70 -13.31
C LEU A 86 4.31 11.46 -12.29
N ARG A 87 4.43 12.79 -12.42
CA ARG A 87 5.13 13.63 -11.42
C ARG A 87 4.46 13.51 -10.06
N GLY A 88 3.13 13.63 -10.02
CA GLY A 88 2.34 13.50 -8.79
C GLY A 88 2.53 12.14 -8.13
N TRP A 89 2.36 11.05 -8.88
CA TRP A 89 2.55 9.70 -8.36
C TRP A 89 3.99 9.43 -7.90
N ARG A 90 5.02 9.89 -8.64
CA ARG A 90 6.42 9.75 -8.23
C ARG A 90 6.71 10.52 -6.94
N ALA A 91 6.16 11.71 -6.78
CA ALA A 91 6.30 12.49 -5.55
C ALA A 91 5.66 11.78 -4.34
N GLN A 92 4.52 11.10 -4.54
CA GLN A 92 3.87 10.30 -3.48
C GLN A 92 4.66 9.05 -3.08
N GLN A 93 5.50 8.53 -3.99
CA GLN A 93 6.37 7.37 -3.70
C GLN A 93 7.73 7.74 -3.15
N ALA A 94 8.11 9.03 -3.20
CA ALA A 94 9.30 9.47 -2.49
C ALA A 94 9.12 9.07 -1.01
N PRO A 95 10.11 8.43 -0.38
CA PRO A 95 9.98 8.08 1.02
C PRO A 95 9.64 9.37 1.76
N ALA A 96 8.45 9.43 2.35
CA ALA A 96 8.13 10.44 3.34
C ALA A 96 9.33 10.43 4.28
N ALA A 97 10.05 11.56 4.36
CA ALA A 97 11.30 11.62 5.08
C ALA A 97 11.06 11.11 6.52
N GLY A 98 11.52 9.88 6.81
CA GLY A 98 11.40 9.19 8.09
C GLY A 98 10.35 8.07 8.13
N GLY A 99 10.78 6.79 8.23
CA GLY A 99 9.82 5.71 8.53
C GLY A 99 10.11 4.30 8.03
N GLY A 100 11.34 3.80 8.02
CA GLY A 100 11.58 2.36 7.81
C GLY A 100 10.97 1.49 8.92
N ARG A 101 10.89 0.16 8.74
CA ARG A 101 10.49 -0.79 9.82
C ARG A 101 11.32 -0.63 11.11
N ALA A 102 12.57 -0.16 10.98
CA ALA A 102 13.43 0.21 12.10
C ALA A 102 12.96 1.49 12.82
N ASP A 103 12.39 2.46 12.09
CA ASP A 103 11.80 3.67 12.66
C ASP A 103 10.54 3.35 13.47
N LEU A 104 9.72 2.39 13.05
CA LEU A 104 8.57 1.96 13.86
C LEU A 104 9.00 1.30 15.18
N ALA A 105 10.05 0.48 15.16
CA ALA A 105 10.61 -0.13 16.37
C ALA A 105 11.23 0.92 17.30
N ARG A 106 11.93 1.93 16.74
CA ARG A 106 12.48 3.05 17.49
C ARG A 106 11.40 3.97 18.05
N ALA A 107 10.37 4.29 17.28
CA ALA A 107 9.21 5.06 17.70
C ALA A 107 8.45 4.36 18.85
N ARG A 108 8.25 3.04 18.78
CA ARG A 108 7.66 2.27 19.88
C ARG A 108 8.53 2.29 21.14
N ARG A 109 9.86 2.23 21.02
CA ARG A 109 10.77 2.35 22.18
C ARG A 109 10.72 3.74 22.81
N LEU A 110 10.71 4.79 22.02
CA LEU A 110 10.60 6.17 22.50
C LEU A 110 9.25 6.43 23.16
N ALA A 111 8.15 5.95 22.57
CA ALA A 111 6.82 6.03 23.18
C ALA A 111 6.73 5.27 24.51
N LYS A 112 7.36 4.08 24.60
CA LYS A 112 7.43 3.32 25.86
C LYS A 112 8.32 3.98 26.91
N ALA A 113 9.44 4.59 26.52
CA ALA A 113 10.30 5.34 27.42
C ALA A 113 9.61 6.60 27.96
N ALA A 114 8.84 7.30 27.12
CA ALA A 114 8.02 8.43 27.55
C ALA A 114 6.97 8.00 28.59
N ALA A 115 6.30 6.86 28.38
CA ALA A 115 5.33 6.32 29.34
C ALA A 115 5.94 5.92 30.71
N VAL A 116 7.24 5.60 30.77
CA VAL A 116 7.94 5.31 32.04
C VAL A 116 8.23 6.59 32.84
N LEU A 117 8.39 7.73 32.16
CA LEU A 117 8.65 9.00 32.83
C LEU A 117 7.40 9.58 33.50
N ASP A 118 6.20 9.25 33.00
CA ASP A 118 4.93 9.61 33.64
C ASP A 118 4.67 8.87 34.96
N ASP A 119 5.32 7.71 35.19
CA ASP A 119 5.07 6.87 36.38
C ASP A 119 5.91 7.30 37.61
N ILE A 120 6.98 8.07 37.41
CA ILE A 120 7.88 8.51 38.51
C ILE A 120 7.28 9.69 39.31
N GLY A 121 6.11 10.20 38.90
CA GLY A 121 5.42 11.32 39.54
C GLY A 121 4.50 10.98 40.73
N SER A 122 4.26 9.71 41.05
CA SER A 122 3.34 9.32 42.13
C SER A 122 4.01 8.42 43.17
N SER A 123 4.87 9.02 43.98
CA SER A 123 5.33 8.40 45.23
C SER A 123 4.22 8.51 46.28
N SER A 124 3.54 7.42 46.59
CA SER A 124 2.89 7.23 47.89
C SER A 124 2.97 5.76 48.30
N SER A 125 3.74 5.56 49.36
CA SER A 125 4.11 4.37 50.12
C SER A 125 2.94 3.54 50.64
N SER A 126 3.11 2.21 50.70
CA SER A 126 2.60 1.32 51.76
C SER A 126 3.27 -0.06 51.64
N ASP A 127 4.24 -0.32 52.51
CA ASP A 127 4.83 -1.64 52.73
C ASP A 127 3.81 -2.61 53.31
N SER A 128 3.77 -3.85 52.82
CA SER A 128 3.23 -4.99 53.56
C SER A 128 3.87 -6.29 53.07
N SER A 129 4.52 -6.94 54.03
CA SER A 129 5.23 -8.21 54.04
C SER A 129 4.39 -9.40 53.56
N SER A 130 5.05 -10.46 53.08
CA SER A 130 4.99 -11.82 53.67
C SER A 130 5.59 -12.88 52.75
N ASP A 131 6.56 -13.62 53.34
CA ASP A 131 6.68 -15.08 53.37
C ASP A 131 6.82 -15.89 52.07
N SER A 132 7.58 -16.99 51.97
CA SER A 132 8.57 -17.68 52.82
C SER A 132 9.00 -18.93 52.03
N SER A 133 10.27 -19.35 52.16
CA SER A 133 10.76 -20.75 52.07
C SER A 133 10.80 -21.43 50.68
N SER A 134 11.73 -22.33 50.31
CA SER A 134 12.96 -22.89 50.88
C SER A 134 13.55 -23.93 49.90
N SER A 135 14.88 -24.02 49.83
CA SER A 135 15.73 -25.22 49.59
C SER A 135 15.66 -25.94 48.21
N SER A 136 16.71 -26.55 47.63
CA SER A 136 18.00 -27.05 48.14
C SER A 136 18.97 -27.23 46.95
N SER A 137 20.27 -27.03 47.14
CA SER A 137 21.31 -27.48 46.21
C SER A 137 22.48 -28.03 47.01
N SER A 138 22.74 -29.33 46.85
CA SER A 138 23.93 -29.98 47.40
C SER A 138 24.48 -30.91 46.31
N SER A 139 25.62 -30.52 45.73
CA SER A 139 26.45 -31.37 44.89
C SER A 139 27.75 -31.58 45.65
N SER A 140 28.08 -32.85 45.86
CA SER A 140 29.41 -33.32 46.24
C SER A 140 29.92 -34.25 45.15
#